data_AF-A0A3L7WY40-F1
#
_entry.id   AF-A0A3L7WY40-F1
#
_cell.length_a   1.000
_cell.length_b   1.000
_cell.length_c   1.000
_cell.angle_alpha   90.00
_cell.angle_beta   90.00
_cell.angle_gamma   90.00
#
_symmetry.space_group_name_H-M   'P 1'
#
loop_
_entity.id
_entity.type
_entity.pdbx_description
1 polymer ?
#
loop_
_entity_poly.entity_id
_entity_poly.type
_entity_poly.pdbx_seq_one_letter_code
_entity_poly.pdbx_strand_id
1 'polypeptide(L)'
;VALADPGLDERRFRSNIVIEGLDAWAEHGWSGQVRIGGATFEVGKPVVRCVATHANPEDGVRDREVMTTLVRAFGQAEPQFGVLLTPADEGTIRLGDPVEVVA
;
A
#
# COMPACT_ATOMS: atom_id res chain seq x y z
N VAL A 1 -3.79 -7.36 -2.85
CA VAL A 1 -2.84 -7.09 -3.96
C VAL A 1 -2.04 -8.35 -4.24
N ALA A 2 -2.31 -9.07 -5.34
CA ALA A 2 -1.37 -10.09 -5.80
C ALA A 2 -0.20 -9.36 -6.45
N LEU A 3 0.99 -9.40 -5.84
CA LEU A 3 2.20 -8.92 -6.49
C LEU A 3 2.42 -9.78 -7.75
N ALA A 4 2.67 -9.14 -8.89
CA ALA A 4 2.82 -9.82 -10.17
C ALA A 4 4.01 -10.82 -10.20
N ASP A 5 4.89 -10.76 -9.21
CA ASP A 5 5.97 -11.72 -8.96
C ASP A 5 5.62 -12.58 -7.73
N PRO A 6 5.37 -13.89 -7.89
CA PRO A 6 5.08 -14.79 -6.77
C PRO A 6 6.26 -14.95 -5.80
N GLY A 7 7.46 -14.49 -6.16
CA GLY A 7 8.64 -14.43 -5.30
C GLY A 7 8.87 -13.07 -4.63
N LEU A 8 7.95 -12.10 -4.76
CA LEU A 8 8.02 -10.83 -4.06
C LEU A 8 7.08 -10.85 -2.85
N ASP A 9 7.65 -10.67 -1.67
CA ASP A 9 6.91 -10.69 -0.40
C ASP A 9 6.38 -9.29 -0.05
N GLU A 10 5.08 -9.18 0.23
CA GLU A 10 4.41 -7.91 0.56
C GLU A 10 4.88 -7.30 1.89
N ARG A 11 5.44 -8.10 2.82
CA ARG A 11 5.96 -7.62 4.11
C ARG A 11 7.10 -6.61 3.93
N ARG A 12 7.76 -6.59 2.76
CA ARG A 12 8.74 -5.57 2.36
C ARG A 12 8.17 -4.16 2.44
N PHE A 13 6.86 -4.01 2.18
CA PHE A 13 6.18 -2.72 2.17
C PHE A 13 5.69 -2.29 3.56
N ARG A 14 5.64 -3.20 4.54
CA ARG A 14 5.25 -2.90 5.93
C ARG A 14 3.90 -2.17 6.03
N SER A 15 2.97 -2.50 5.14
CA SER A 15 1.62 -1.95 5.14
C SER A 15 0.87 -2.43 6.38
N ASN A 16 0.06 -1.56 6.98
CA ASN A 16 -0.81 -1.94 8.10
C ASN A 16 -2.12 -2.57 7.60
N ILE A 17 -2.61 -2.12 6.44
CA ILE A 17 -3.84 -2.56 5.81
C ILE A 17 -3.51 -2.95 4.38
N VAL A 18 -3.96 -4.13 3.97
CA VAL A 18 -3.87 -4.62 2.58
C VAL A 18 -5.28 -4.86 2.10
N ILE A 19 -5.60 -4.34 0.92
CA ILE A 19 -6.94 -4.39 0.33
C ILE A 19 -6.88 -5.25 -0.93
N GLU A 20 -7.91 -6.08 -1.12
CA GLU A 20 -8.10 -6.93 -2.29
C GLU A 20 -9.22 -6.41 -3.17
N GLY A 21 -9.28 -6.87 -4.42
CA GLY A 21 -10.35 -6.50 -5.36
C GLY A 21 -10.23 -5.11 -5.98
N LEU A 22 -9.11 -4.42 -5.77
CA LEU A 22 -8.80 -3.15 -6.42
C LEU A 22 -7.97 -3.36 -7.70
N ASP A 23 -8.20 -2.51 -8.69
CA ASP A 23 -7.28 -2.35 -9.80
C ASP A 23 -5.91 -1.88 -9.29
N ALA A 24 -4.85 -2.21 -10.03
CA ALA A 24 -3.50 -1.78 -9.68
C ALA A 24 -3.45 -0.26 -9.54
N TRP A 25 -2.91 0.22 -8.42
CA TRP A 25 -2.72 1.64 -8.11
C TRP A 25 -4.02 2.44 -7.94
N ALA A 26 -5.18 1.80 -7.84
CA ALA A 26 -6.46 2.49 -7.68
C ALA A 26 -6.45 3.45 -6.47
N GLU A 27 -5.73 3.10 -5.41
CA GLU A 27 -5.60 3.90 -4.19
C GLU A 27 -4.92 5.25 -4.40
N HIS A 28 -4.07 5.39 -5.43
CA HIS A 28 -3.43 6.69 -5.75
C HIS A 28 -4.45 7.72 -6.26
N GLY A 29 -5.62 7.29 -6.74
CA GLY A 29 -6.70 8.16 -7.19
C GLY A 29 -7.68 8.54 -6.09
N TRP A 30 -7.54 8.01 -4.87
CA TRP A 30 -8.44 8.31 -3.77
C TRP A 30 -8.21 9.74 -3.24
N SER A 31 -9.30 10.40 -2.87
CA SER A 31 -9.30 11.72 -2.25
C SER A 31 -10.40 11.79 -1.20
N GLY A 32 -10.28 12.70 -0.24
CA GLY A 32 -11.24 12.81 0.85
C GLY A 32 -11.03 11.67 1.85
N GLN A 33 -12.08 10.90 2.11
CA GLN A 33 -12.08 9.89 3.15
C GLN A 33 -12.23 8.47 2.57
N VAL A 34 -11.78 7.48 3.32
CA VAL A 34 -12.09 6.07 3.10
C VAL A 34 -12.64 5.48 4.38
N ARG A 35 -13.77 4.79 4.29
CA ARG A 35 -14.33 4.01 5.38
C ARG A 35 -13.95 2.54 5.21
N ILE A 36 -13.38 1.97 6.27
CA ILE A 36 -13.02 0.55 6.33
C ILE A 36 -13.74 -0.02 7.55
N GLY A 37 -14.72 -0.89 7.32
CA GLY A 37 -15.54 -1.42 8.40
C GLY A 37 -16.15 -0.31 9.26
N GLY A 38 -15.79 -0.30 10.55
CA GLY A 38 -16.26 0.68 11.53
C GLY A 38 -15.35 1.89 11.77
N ALA A 39 -14.35 2.15 10.92
CA ALA A 39 -13.43 3.29 11.08
C ALA A 39 -13.35 4.13 9.79
N THR A 40 -13.22 5.45 9.95
CA THR A 40 -12.99 6.39 8.84
C THR A 40 -11.56 6.89 8.87
N PHE A 41 -10.97 7.04 7.68
CA PHE A 41 -9.61 7.54 7.51
C PHE A 41 -9.58 8.67 6.48
N GLU A 42 -8.83 9.74 6.78
CA GLU A 42 -8.42 10.73 5.81
C GLU A 42 -7.35 10.14 4.88
N VAL A 43 -7.55 10.31 3.57
CA VAL A 43 -6.61 9.86 2.54
C VAL A 43 -5.49 10.88 2.39
N GLY A 44 -4.27 10.44 2.68
CA GLY A 44 -3.05 11.21 2.53
C GLY A 44 -2.37 11.00 1.17
N LYS A 45 -1.10 11.39 1.11
CA LYS A 45 -0.28 11.27 -0.11
C LYS A 45 0.19 9.83 -0.33
N PRO A 46 0.51 9.44 -1.58
CA PRO A 46 1.26 8.23 -1.86
C PRO A 46 2.54 8.11 -1.02
N VAL A 47 2.87 6.90 -0.60
CA VAL A 47 4.01 6.65 0.28
C VAL A 47 5.26 6.39 -0.56
N VAL A 48 6.21 7.32 -0.53
CA VAL A 48 7.53 7.13 -1.13
C VAL A 48 8.30 6.06 -0.37
N ARG A 49 8.79 5.07 -1.10
CA ARG A 49 9.54 3.93 -0.56
C ARG A 49 11.02 4.22 -0.56
N CYS A 50 11.69 3.77 0.50
CA CYS A 50 13.14 3.80 0.62
C CYS A 50 13.76 2.41 0.40
N VAL A 51 15.09 2.34 0.44
CA VAL A 51 15.89 1.11 0.23
C VAL A 51 15.53 -0.04 1.18
N ALA A 52 14.80 0.22 2.27
CA ALA A 52 14.33 -0.83 3.17
C ALA A 52 13.45 -1.87 2.46
N THR A 53 12.72 -1.50 1.40
CA THR A 53 11.90 -2.45 0.63
C THR A 53 12.74 -3.46 -0.16
N HIS A 54 14.04 -3.23 -0.31
CA HIS A 54 14.94 -4.14 -1.01
C HIS A 54 15.31 -5.36 -0.17
N ALA A 55 15.21 -5.26 1.17
CA ALA A 55 15.55 -6.33 2.09
C ALA A 55 14.48 -7.42 2.11
N ASN A 56 14.91 -8.68 2.07
CA ASN A 56 14.07 -9.84 2.24
C ASN A 56 13.56 -9.91 3.70
N PRO A 57 12.24 -10.09 3.92
CA PRO A 57 11.69 -10.15 5.27
C PRO A 57 12.19 -11.33 6.13
N GLU A 58 12.66 -12.41 5.52
CA GLU A 58 13.10 -13.62 6.23
C GLU A 58 14.54 -13.52 6.73
N ASP A 59 15.47 -13.06 5.89
CA ASP A 59 16.92 -13.07 6.18
C ASP A 59 17.58 -11.68 6.20
N GLY A 60 16.86 -10.63 5.80
CA GLY A 60 17.35 -9.25 5.75
C GLY A 60 18.28 -8.93 4.56
N VAL A 61 18.58 -9.89 3.69
CA VAL A 61 19.44 -9.68 2.52
C VAL A 61 18.72 -8.81 1.50
N ARG A 62 19.43 -7.84 0.91
CA ARG A 62 18.90 -7.02 -0.17
C ARG A 62 18.98 -7.78 -1.48
N ASP A 63 17.86 -8.36 -1.88
CA ASP A 63 17.75 -9.29 -3.01
C ASP A 63 16.85 -8.77 -4.14
N ARG A 64 16.21 -7.61 -3.96
CA ARG A 64 15.28 -7.02 -4.94
C ARG A 64 15.47 -5.51 -5.09
N GLU A 65 15.53 -5.05 -6.33
CA GLU A 65 15.63 -3.62 -6.69
C GLU A 65 14.25 -2.93 -6.74
N VAL A 66 13.47 -3.03 -5.65
CA VAL A 66 12.05 -2.64 -5.63
C VAL A 66 11.84 -1.20 -6.10
N MET A 67 12.64 -0.25 -5.60
CA MET A 67 12.51 1.17 -5.98
C MET A 67 12.73 1.39 -7.48
N THR A 68 13.73 0.73 -8.06
CA THR A 68 14.02 0.83 -9.49
C THR A 68 12.88 0.24 -10.31
N THR A 69 12.30 -0.88 -9.88
CA THR A 69 11.14 -1.49 -10.53
C THR A 69 9.93 -0.56 -10.51
N LEU A 70 9.62 0.07 -9.37
CA LEU A 70 8.50 1.03 -9.25
C LEU A 70 8.61 2.16 -10.28
N VAL A 71 9.80 2.74 -10.46
CA VAL A 71 10.00 3.85 -11.40
C VAL A 71 10.09 3.35 -12.85
N ARG A 72 10.92 2.35 -13.14
CA ARG A 72 11.25 1.97 -14.53
C ARG A 72 10.25 1.03 -15.16
N ALA A 73 9.77 0.03 -14.43
CA ALA A 73 8.85 -0.97 -14.97
C ALA A 73 7.40 -0.51 -14.87
N PHE A 74 7.03 0.17 -13.78
CA PHE A 74 5.68 0.65 -13.55
C PHE A 74 5.46 2.13 -13.87
N GLY A 75 6.50 2.84 -14.32
CA GLY A 75 6.39 4.23 -14.80
C GLY A 75 6.03 5.25 -13.73
N GLN A 76 6.22 4.94 -12.44
CA GLN A 76 5.96 5.88 -11.36
C GLN A 76 6.97 7.03 -11.40
N ALA A 77 6.52 8.25 -11.14
CA ALA A 77 7.42 9.42 -11.09
C ALA A 77 8.44 9.34 -9.96
N GLU A 78 8.03 8.75 -8.83
CA GLU A 78 8.84 8.46 -7.64
C GLU A 78 8.63 6.98 -7.25
N PRO A 79 9.54 6.35 -6.48
CA PRO A 79 9.37 4.97 -6.05
C PRO A 79 8.28 4.86 -4.96
N GLN A 80 7.02 5.08 -5.33
CA GLN A 80 5.87 5.12 -4.42
C GLN A 80 5.02 3.84 -4.51
N PHE A 81 4.45 3.43 -3.37
CA PHE A 81 3.54 2.29 -3.29
C PHE A 81 2.62 2.43 -2.06
N GLY A 82 1.31 2.34 -2.29
CA GLY A 82 0.28 2.58 -1.29
C GLY A 82 0.10 4.05 -0.92
N VAL A 83 -0.92 4.34 -0.11
CA VAL A 83 -1.24 5.68 0.41
C VAL A 83 -1.20 5.70 1.93
N LEU A 84 -0.90 6.87 2.51
CA LEU A 84 -1.04 7.09 3.94
C LEU A 84 -2.52 7.26 4.29
N LEU A 85 -2.99 6.57 5.33
CA LEU A 85 -4.33 6.75 5.90
C LEU A 85 -4.20 7.26 7.33
N THR A 86 -4.88 8.36 7.65
CA THR A 86 -4.91 8.92 9.01
C THR A 86 -6.29 8.68 9.62
N PRO A 87 -6.42 7.99 10.76
CA PRO A 87 -7.72 7.81 11.41
C PRO A 87 -8.38 9.16 11.70
N ALA A 88 -9.63 9.33 11.26
CA ALA A 88 -10.44 10.51 11.55
C ALA A 88 -11.22 10.35 12.87
N ASP A 89 -11.59 9.11 13.18
CA ASP A 89 -12.38 8.74 14.35
C ASP A 89 -11.90 7.41 14.95
N GLU A 90 -12.32 7.11 16.17
CA GLU A 90 -12.11 5.79 16.78
C GLU A 90 -13.00 4.73 16.11
N GLY A 91 -12.44 3.55 15.90
CA GLY A 91 -13.17 2.45 15.29
C GLY A 91 -12.40 1.13 15.35
N THR A 92 -13.08 0.03 15.01
CA THR A 92 -12.46 -1.28 14.88
C THR A 92 -12.60 -1.75 13.44
N ILE A 93 -11.50 -2.20 12.86
CA ILE A 93 -11.45 -2.87 11.57
C ILE A 93 -11.11 -4.35 11.76
N ARG A 94 -11.66 -5.20 10.89
CA ARG A 94 -11.44 -6.65 10.86
C ARG A 94 -11.16 -7.11 9.44
N LEU A 95 -10.52 -8.27 9.31
CA LEU A 95 -10.38 -8.93 8.01
C LEU A 95 -11.76 -9.17 7.40
N GLY A 96 -11.90 -8.83 6.12
CA GLY A 96 -13.16 -8.96 5.38
C GLY A 96 -14.11 -7.76 5.50
N ASP A 97 -13.77 -6.74 6.29
CA ASP A 97 -14.57 -5.52 6.35
C ASP A 97 -14.61 -4.81 4.97
N PRO A 98 -15.76 -4.21 4.60
CA PRO A 98 -15.89 -3.49 3.35
C PRO A 98 -15.03 -2.23 3.35
N VAL A 99 -14.53 -1.87 2.18
CA VAL A 99 -13.79 -0.63 1.91
C VAL A 99 -14.64 0.23 0.99
N GLU A 100 -14.91 1.46 1.42
CA GLU A 100 -15.71 2.42 0.67
C GLU A 100 -15.00 3.78 0.63
N VAL A 101 -14.73 4.28 -0.57
CA VAL A 101 -14.18 5.63 -0.75
C VAL A 101 -15.33 6.63 -0.63
N VAL A 102 -15.20 7.55 0.33
CA VAL A 102 -16.18 8.59 0.64
C VAL A 102 -15.63 9.91 0.11
N ALA A 103 -16.17 10.33 -1.03
CA ALA A 103 -15.80 11.57 -1.70
C ALA A 103 -16.26 12.82 -0.94
#